data_AF-A0A7Z2QBM4-F1
#
_entry.id   AF-A0A7Z2QBM4-F1
#
_cell.length_a   1.000
_cell.length_b   1.000
_cell.length_c   1.000
_cell.angle_alpha   90.00
_cell.angle_beta   90.00
_cell.angle_gamma   90.00
#
_symmetry.space_group_name_H-M   'P 1'
#
loop_
_entity.id
_entity.type
_entity.pdbx_description
1 polymer ?
#
loop_
_entity_poly.entity_id
_entity_poly.type
_entity_poly.pdbx_seq_one_letter_code
_entity_poly.pdbx_strand_id
1 'polypeptide(L)'
;MVIEKAYFTIHEGLESKFEATFKEAVLYIAETKGYMNYRLLKSVETERKYVILIEWETLASHTEGFMSSDRFDKFTSLVDPFLENVEMEHLAPLHSDQKTHIFVGFLDAKNYTFDLKKGMVGYSYIPIRKVGFGMPSSIPRPLVRLNQSFIFIFATGFVFFSNWLFLMIPLIAGLMGLILHFNPVLKVGKRFLKKPLNQYIPEDAEQQNFNQKIAVSLLTISFIAHMFSIEWLAITAAVLVALASFIAILGFCIGCFVRFQWKQYQYKRSQHS
;
A
#
# COMPACT_ATOMS: atom_id res chain seq x y z
N MET A 1 1.67 -18.82 -7.59
CA MET A 1 0.73 -18.63 -6.48
C MET A 1 1.07 -17.37 -5.72
N VAL A 2 0.06 -16.57 -5.38
CA VAL A 2 0.14 -15.36 -4.56
C VAL A 2 -0.84 -15.49 -3.41
N ILE A 3 -0.46 -15.03 -2.22
CA ILE A 3 -1.35 -14.97 -1.05
C ILE A 3 -1.78 -13.53 -0.86
N GLU A 4 -3.06 -13.24 -1.04
CA GLU A 4 -3.66 -12.00 -0.59
C GLU A 4 -3.89 -12.10 0.92
N LYS A 5 -3.44 -11.10 1.67
CA LYS A 5 -3.76 -10.94 3.09
C LYS A 5 -4.50 -9.62 3.26
N ALA A 6 -5.70 -9.66 3.84
CA ALA A 6 -6.43 -8.46 4.22
C ALA A 6 -6.85 -8.48 5.69
N TYR A 7 -6.59 -7.41 6.42
CA TYR A 7 -7.16 -7.17 7.74
C TYR A 7 -8.46 -6.39 7.61
N PHE A 8 -9.50 -6.85 8.32
CA PHE A 8 -10.76 -6.15 8.45
C PHE A 8 -10.93 -5.70 9.90
N THR A 9 -11.24 -4.42 10.08
CA THR A 9 -11.77 -3.90 11.34
C THR A 9 -13.27 -3.71 11.14
N ILE A 10 -14.07 -4.42 11.94
CA ILE A 10 -15.52 -4.40 11.85
C ILE A 10 -16.10 -3.32 12.77
N HIS A 11 -17.15 -2.63 12.33
CA HIS A 11 -17.91 -1.74 13.20
C HIS A 11 -18.44 -2.49 14.43
N GLU A 12 -18.38 -1.84 15.59
CA GLU A 12 -18.76 -2.43 16.87
C GLU A 12 -20.20 -2.97 16.85
N GLY A 13 -20.38 -4.20 17.30
CA GLY A 13 -21.68 -4.87 17.41
C GLY A 13 -22.19 -5.50 16.10
N LEU A 14 -21.42 -5.45 15.01
CA LEU A 14 -21.77 -6.06 13.72
C LEU A 14 -21.01 -7.35 13.41
N GLU A 15 -20.13 -7.81 14.29
CA GLU A 15 -19.20 -8.93 14.10
C GLU A 15 -19.93 -10.23 13.72
N SER A 16 -20.96 -10.62 14.48
CA SER A 16 -21.71 -11.85 14.19
C SER A 16 -22.48 -11.78 12.87
N LYS A 17 -22.96 -10.59 12.48
CA LYS A 17 -23.63 -10.39 11.20
C LYS A 17 -22.63 -10.47 10.05
N PHE A 18 -21.48 -9.83 10.22
CA PHE A 18 -20.36 -9.95 9.28
C PHE A 18 -19.96 -11.42 9.10
N GLU A 19 -19.75 -12.17 10.18
CA GLU A 19 -19.37 -13.59 10.10
C GLU A 19 -20.40 -14.46 9.36
N ALA A 20 -21.69 -14.15 9.50
CA ALA A 20 -22.77 -14.83 8.77
C ALA A 20 -22.78 -14.43 7.29
N THR A 21 -22.79 -13.13 7.00
CA THR A 21 -22.83 -12.60 5.62
C THR A 21 -21.57 -12.95 4.83
N PHE A 22 -20.41 -13.02 5.48
CA PHE A 22 -19.14 -13.33 4.81
C PHE A 22 -19.13 -14.74 4.20
N LYS A 23 -19.85 -15.70 4.81
CA LYS A 23 -20.00 -17.06 4.26
C LYS A 23 -20.68 -17.06 2.89
N GLU A 24 -21.57 -16.13 2.64
CA GLU A 24 -22.23 -15.96 1.34
C GLU A 24 -21.34 -15.15 0.40
N ALA A 25 -20.74 -14.06 0.89
CA ALA A 25 -19.91 -13.17 0.08
C ALA A 25 -18.71 -13.90 -0.54
N VAL A 26 -18.07 -14.80 0.20
CA VAL A 26 -16.87 -15.51 -0.27
C VAL A 26 -17.12 -16.42 -1.47
N LEU A 27 -18.37 -16.79 -1.74
CA LEU A 27 -18.73 -17.57 -2.93
C LEU A 27 -18.42 -16.79 -4.22
N TYR A 28 -18.60 -15.46 -4.22
CA TYR A 28 -18.25 -14.60 -5.35
C TYR A 28 -16.74 -14.56 -5.62
N ILE A 29 -15.93 -14.65 -4.57
CA ILE A 29 -14.46 -14.79 -4.70
C ILE A 29 -14.14 -16.16 -5.30
N ALA A 30 -14.74 -17.22 -4.75
CA ALA A 30 -14.44 -18.60 -5.11
C ALA A 30 -14.78 -18.95 -6.57
N GLU A 31 -15.74 -18.26 -7.18
CA GLU A 31 -16.09 -18.39 -8.60
C GLU A 31 -15.05 -17.79 -9.56
N THR A 32 -14.05 -17.07 -9.06
CA THR A 32 -13.05 -16.42 -9.90
C THR A 32 -12.03 -17.44 -10.40
N LYS A 33 -11.78 -17.44 -11.72
CA LYS A 33 -10.73 -18.28 -12.31
C LYS A 33 -9.36 -17.96 -11.70
N GLY A 34 -8.70 -18.99 -11.16
CA GLY A 34 -7.41 -18.87 -10.48
C GLY A 34 -7.53 -18.62 -8.97
N TYR A 35 -8.74 -18.59 -8.39
CA TYR A 35 -8.93 -18.77 -6.95
C TYR A 35 -8.53 -20.20 -6.55
N MET A 36 -7.83 -20.36 -5.42
CA MET A 36 -7.39 -21.65 -4.90
C MET A 36 -8.01 -21.97 -3.54
N ASN A 37 -7.90 -21.06 -2.57
CA ASN A 37 -8.40 -21.28 -1.20
C ASN A 37 -8.55 -19.95 -0.45
N TYR A 38 -9.30 -19.94 0.67
CA TYR A 38 -9.26 -18.86 1.65
C TYR A 38 -9.25 -19.36 3.10
N ARG A 39 -8.77 -18.51 4.01
CA ARG A 39 -8.91 -18.66 5.47
C ARG A 39 -9.31 -17.32 6.06
N LEU A 40 -10.46 -17.25 6.73
CA LEU A 40 -10.85 -16.11 7.56
C LEU A 40 -10.57 -16.44 9.03
N LEU A 41 -9.84 -15.57 9.70
CA LEU A 41 -9.41 -15.75 11.09
C LEU A 41 -9.83 -14.52 11.90
N LYS A 42 -10.44 -14.75 13.06
CA LYS A 42 -10.76 -13.70 14.03
C LYS A 42 -9.58 -13.50 14.99
N SER A 43 -9.25 -12.26 15.32
CA SER A 43 -8.28 -11.97 16.36
C SER A 43 -8.85 -12.34 17.73
N VAL A 44 -8.05 -13.04 18.54
CA VAL A 44 -8.38 -13.36 19.93
C VAL A 44 -8.07 -12.19 20.87
N GLU A 45 -7.23 -11.24 20.45
CA GLU A 45 -6.82 -10.07 21.25
C GLU A 45 -7.70 -8.86 20.97
N THR A 46 -8.39 -8.83 19.84
CA THR A 46 -9.21 -7.69 19.42
C THR A 46 -10.47 -8.21 18.73
N GLU A 47 -11.59 -8.14 19.42
CA GLU A 47 -12.86 -8.75 18.99
C GLU A 47 -13.34 -8.29 17.61
N ARG A 48 -13.03 -7.05 17.25
CA ARG A 48 -13.42 -6.41 15.98
C ARG A 48 -12.47 -6.68 14.81
N LYS A 49 -11.36 -7.38 15.04
CA LYS A 49 -10.29 -7.51 14.05
C LYS A 49 -10.29 -8.91 13.45
N TYR A 50 -10.31 -8.97 12.13
CA TYR A 50 -10.22 -10.21 11.35
C TYR A 50 -9.07 -10.12 10.36
N VAL A 51 -8.55 -11.27 9.95
CA VAL A 51 -7.64 -11.39 8.81
C VAL A 51 -8.15 -12.46 7.87
N ILE A 52 -8.21 -12.13 6.58
CA ILE A 52 -8.43 -13.10 5.52
C ILE A 52 -7.12 -13.35 4.77
N LEU A 53 -6.85 -14.62 4.48
CA LEU A 53 -5.81 -15.07 3.58
C LEU A 53 -6.48 -15.72 2.38
N ILE A 54 -6.23 -15.24 1.16
CA ILE A 54 -6.75 -15.83 -0.08
C ILE A 54 -5.59 -16.26 -0.94
N GLU A 55 -5.61 -17.51 -1.38
CA GLU A 55 -4.60 -18.10 -2.25
C GLU A 55 -5.09 -18.00 -3.69
N TRP A 56 -4.29 -17.34 -4.52
CA TRP A 56 -4.54 -17.13 -5.95
C TRP A 56 -3.43 -17.79 -6.77
N GLU A 57 -3.78 -18.33 -7.94
CA GLU A 57 -2.82 -18.89 -8.88
C GLU A 57 -1.79 -17.83 -9.31
N THR A 58 -2.27 -16.63 -9.66
CA THR A 58 -1.47 -15.48 -10.09
C THR A 58 -1.98 -14.17 -9.49
N LEU A 59 -1.15 -13.11 -9.50
CA LEU A 59 -1.57 -11.77 -9.10
C LEU A 59 -2.71 -11.25 -10.00
N ALA A 60 -2.64 -11.51 -11.31
CA ALA A 60 -3.65 -11.09 -12.27
C ALA A 60 -5.03 -11.74 -12.00
N SER A 61 -5.05 -12.99 -11.51
CA SER A 61 -6.29 -13.67 -11.09
C SER A 61 -7.07 -12.85 -10.05
N HIS A 62 -6.37 -12.22 -9.11
CA HIS A 62 -6.95 -11.31 -8.14
C HIS A 62 -7.25 -9.93 -8.74
N THR A 63 -6.24 -9.24 -9.27
CA THR A 63 -6.36 -7.81 -9.62
C THR A 63 -7.16 -7.53 -10.88
N GLU A 64 -7.10 -8.42 -11.87
CA GLU A 64 -7.84 -8.30 -13.12
C GLU A 64 -9.05 -9.22 -13.11
N GLY A 65 -8.86 -10.47 -12.68
CA GLY A 65 -9.92 -11.49 -12.68
C GLY A 65 -11.05 -11.22 -11.68
N PHE A 66 -10.71 -10.86 -10.44
CA PHE A 66 -11.70 -10.59 -9.39
C PHE A 66 -12.05 -9.11 -9.31
N MET A 67 -11.08 -8.24 -9.00
CA MET A 67 -11.29 -6.82 -8.69
C MET A 67 -11.93 -6.00 -9.82
N SER A 68 -11.81 -6.46 -11.08
CA SER A 68 -12.40 -5.78 -12.25
C SER A 68 -13.68 -6.44 -12.76
N SER A 69 -14.28 -7.33 -11.97
CA SER A 69 -15.48 -8.10 -12.34
C SER A 69 -16.72 -7.71 -11.54
N ASP A 70 -17.91 -7.99 -12.08
CA ASP A 70 -19.19 -7.81 -11.38
C ASP A 70 -19.27 -8.59 -10.05
N ARG A 71 -18.41 -9.60 -9.86
CA ARG A 71 -18.32 -10.36 -8.60
C ARG A 71 -17.72 -9.51 -7.48
N PHE A 72 -16.79 -8.62 -7.81
CA PHE A 72 -16.23 -7.69 -6.84
C PHE A 72 -17.29 -6.71 -6.34
N ASP A 73 -18.13 -6.20 -7.24
CA ASP A 73 -19.24 -5.31 -6.85
C ASP A 73 -20.26 -6.04 -5.96
N LYS A 74 -20.59 -7.29 -6.28
CA LYS A 74 -21.46 -8.13 -5.44
C LYS A 74 -20.84 -8.40 -4.07
N PHE A 75 -19.56 -8.78 -4.04
CA PHE A 75 -18.82 -9.01 -2.80
C PHE A 75 -18.77 -7.76 -1.91
N THR A 76 -18.36 -6.62 -2.46
CA THR A 76 -18.27 -5.36 -1.72
C THR A 76 -19.62 -4.90 -1.21
N SER A 77 -20.70 -5.04 -2.00
CA SER A 77 -22.05 -4.69 -1.54
C SER A 77 -22.51 -5.45 -0.28
N LEU A 78 -22.03 -6.68 -0.10
CA LEU A 78 -22.31 -7.50 1.07
C LEU A 78 -21.39 -7.18 2.24
N VAL A 79 -20.11 -6.90 1.98
CA VAL A 79 -19.08 -6.83 3.03
C VAL A 79 -18.81 -5.40 3.52
N ASP A 80 -18.76 -4.42 2.62
CA ASP A 80 -18.43 -3.02 2.93
C ASP A 80 -19.26 -2.39 4.07
N PRO A 81 -20.57 -2.67 4.22
CA PRO A 81 -21.36 -2.10 5.32
C PRO A 81 -20.85 -2.44 6.72
N PHE A 82 -20.01 -3.47 6.85
CA PHE A 82 -19.44 -3.89 8.12
C PHE A 82 -18.06 -3.27 8.41
N LEU A 83 -17.37 -2.73 7.40
CA LEU A 83 -15.95 -2.40 7.47
C LEU A 83 -15.71 -0.97 7.98
N GLU A 84 -15.05 -0.86 9.13
CA GLU A 84 -14.48 0.39 9.63
C GLU A 84 -13.14 0.70 8.94
N ASN A 85 -12.30 -0.32 8.77
CA ASN A 85 -10.99 -0.21 8.13
C ASN A 85 -10.60 -1.51 7.42
N VAL A 86 -9.85 -1.38 6.33
CA VAL A 86 -9.32 -2.49 5.54
C VAL A 86 -7.85 -2.23 5.20
N GLU A 87 -7.00 -3.22 5.43
CA GLU A 87 -5.58 -3.18 5.05
C GLU A 87 -5.24 -4.44 4.25
N MET A 88 -4.80 -4.30 3.00
CA MET A 88 -4.52 -5.42 2.11
C MET A 88 -3.09 -5.42 1.58
N GLU A 89 -2.47 -6.60 1.47
CA GLU A 89 -1.21 -6.80 0.77
C GLU A 89 -1.15 -8.16 0.05
N HIS A 90 -0.24 -8.29 -0.92
CA HIS A 90 0.05 -9.54 -1.63
C HIS A 90 1.41 -10.09 -1.22
N LEU A 91 1.44 -11.35 -0.82
CA LEU A 91 2.58 -12.05 -0.29
C LEU A 91 2.99 -13.18 -1.23
N ALA A 92 4.30 -13.36 -1.40
CA ALA A 92 4.85 -14.55 -2.03
C ALA A 92 5.10 -15.62 -0.95
N PRO A 93 4.61 -16.86 -1.12
CA PRO A 93 4.95 -17.94 -0.20
C PRO A 93 6.44 -18.29 -0.35
N LEU A 94 7.20 -18.21 0.75
CA LEU A 94 8.62 -18.56 0.76
C LEU A 94 8.88 -19.95 1.34
N HIS A 95 8.17 -20.30 2.41
CA HIS A 95 8.27 -21.60 3.06
C HIS A 95 6.94 -21.94 3.72
N SER A 96 6.57 -23.22 3.72
CA SER A 96 5.44 -23.77 4.46
C SER A 96 5.82 -25.17 4.91
N ASP A 97 5.44 -25.53 6.14
CA ASP A 97 5.51 -26.93 6.55
C ASP A 97 4.62 -27.76 5.62
N GLN A 98 5.18 -28.78 4.99
CA GLN A 98 4.47 -29.70 4.09
C GLN A 98 3.41 -30.56 4.82
N LYS A 99 3.18 -30.36 6.12
CA LYS A 99 2.13 -31.04 6.90
C LYS A 99 0.76 -30.37 6.82
N THR A 100 0.55 -29.42 5.91
CA THR A 100 -0.75 -28.75 5.77
C THR A 100 -1.65 -29.51 4.79
N HIS A 101 -2.00 -30.76 5.12
CA HIS A 101 -3.25 -31.32 4.65
C HIS A 101 -4.37 -30.76 5.53
N ILE A 102 -4.87 -29.58 5.17
CA ILE A 102 -6.19 -29.15 5.65
C ILE A 102 -7.04 -28.94 4.41
N PHE A 103 -7.72 -30.02 4.04
CA PHE A 103 -8.92 -29.99 3.22
C PHE A 103 -9.87 -28.97 3.84
N VAL A 104 -10.07 -27.83 3.19
CA VAL A 104 -11.38 -27.18 3.22
C VAL A 104 -12.17 -27.80 2.08
N GLY A 105 -12.52 -29.08 2.27
CA GLY A 105 -13.48 -29.73 1.41
C GLY A 105 -14.79 -28.97 1.51
N PHE A 106 -15.42 -28.71 0.36
CA PHE A 106 -16.82 -28.34 0.28
C PHE A 106 -17.63 -29.23 1.23
N LEU A 107 -18.17 -28.65 2.30
CA LEU A 107 -19.15 -29.33 3.13
C LEU A 107 -20.47 -29.31 2.36
N ASP A 108 -20.75 -30.41 1.68
CA ASP A 108 -22.12 -30.81 1.37
C ASP A 108 -22.89 -30.92 2.69
N ALA A 109 -23.98 -30.18 2.77
CA ALA A 109 -24.80 -30.05 3.96
C ALA A 109 -25.61 -31.33 4.15
N LYS A 110 -25.08 -32.30 4.89
CA LYS A 110 -25.86 -33.34 5.60
C LYS A 110 -24.99 -34.15 6.56
N ASN A 111 -25.32 -34.03 7.84
CA ASN A 111 -24.93 -34.89 8.97
C ASN A 111 -23.48 -34.74 9.47
N TYR A 112 -23.32 -34.23 10.69
CA TYR A 112 -22.93 -35.01 11.89
C TYR A 112 -22.50 -34.07 13.04
N THR A 113 -22.77 -34.50 14.26
CA THR A 113 -22.51 -33.85 15.55
C THR A 113 -21.05 -34.01 15.99
N PHE A 114 -20.47 -32.97 16.59
CA PHE A 114 -19.06 -32.95 17.05
C PHE A 114 -18.96 -33.29 18.54
N ASP A 115 -18.13 -34.29 18.89
CA ASP A 115 -17.83 -34.70 20.28
C ASP A 115 -16.52 -34.05 20.76
N LEU A 116 -16.56 -33.41 21.93
CA LEU A 116 -15.52 -32.54 22.50
C LEU A 116 -14.43 -33.27 23.34
N LYS A 117 -14.30 -34.60 23.23
CA LYS A 117 -13.29 -35.33 24.02
C LYS A 117 -12.15 -35.89 23.17
N LYS A 118 -11.10 -35.09 22.93
CA LYS A 118 -9.70 -35.58 22.83
C LYS A 118 -8.66 -34.45 22.89
N GLY A 119 -8.00 -34.40 24.06
CA GLY A 119 -6.69 -33.86 24.43
C GLY A 119 -5.93 -32.88 23.52
N MET A 120 -5.70 -31.67 24.04
CA MET A 120 -4.67 -30.73 23.59
C MET A 120 -3.27 -31.23 23.98
N VAL A 121 -2.39 -31.40 22.99
CA VAL A 121 -0.93 -31.57 23.20
C VAL A 121 -0.28 -30.20 23.07
N GLY A 122 0.51 -29.82 24.08
CA GLY A 122 1.07 -28.49 24.25
C GLY A 122 2.11 -28.08 23.21
N TYR A 123 2.07 -26.80 22.83
CA TYR A 123 3.12 -26.13 22.08
C TYR A 123 3.84 -25.13 22.99
N SER A 124 5.16 -25.26 23.05
CA SER A 124 6.04 -24.33 23.77
C SER A 124 6.12 -23.01 23.00
N TYR A 125 5.75 -21.91 23.67
CA TYR A 125 5.82 -20.56 23.13
C TYR A 125 7.27 -20.14 22.87
N ILE A 126 7.59 -19.79 21.62
CA ILE A 126 8.79 -19.02 21.30
C ILE A 126 8.39 -17.53 21.41
N PRO A 127 9.01 -16.73 22.29
CA PRO A 127 8.63 -15.33 22.44
C PRO A 127 9.05 -14.56 21.18
N ILE A 128 8.05 -14.13 20.39
CA ILE A 128 8.24 -13.24 19.26
C ILE A 128 8.70 -11.89 19.83
N ARG A 129 9.99 -11.58 19.64
CA ARG A 129 10.54 -10.24 19.81
C ARG A 129 9.63 -9.27 19.06
N LYS A 130 9.06 -8.27 19.74
CA LYS A 130 8.17 -7.24 19.16
C LYS A 130 8.73 -6.70 17.83
N VAL A 131 8.31 -7.27 16.71
CA VAL A 131 8.42 -6.63 15.40
C VAL A 131 7.12 -5.86 15.26
N GLY A 132 7.17 -4.57 15.56
CA GLY A 132 6.04 -3.68 15.30
C GLY A 132 5.71 -3.71 13.82
N PHE A 133 4.61 -4.37 13.46
CA PHE A 133 4.03 -4.28 12.12
C PHE A 133 3.37 -2.90 12.01
N GLY A 134 4.14 -1.89 11.64
CA GLY A 134 3.59 -0.62 11.20
C GLY A 134 2.92 -0.84 9.84
N MET A 135 1.66 -0.44 9.69
CA MET A 135 1.04 -0.37 8.37
C MET A 135 1.96 0.39 7.39
N PRO A 136 2.08 -0.03 6.12
CA PRO A 136 2.65 0.83 5.11
C PRO A 136 1.76 2.07 4.99
N SER A 137 2.27 3.22 5.44
CA SER A 137 1.55 4.48 5.35
C SER A 137 1.19 4.76 3.89
N SER A 138 -0.06 5.13 3.60
CA SER A 138 -0.50 5.54 2.27
C SER A 138 -0.81 7.03 2.24
N ILE A 139 -0.60 7.67 1.08
CA ILE A 139 -0.83 9.10 0.88
C ILE A 139 -1.89 9.28 -0.22
N PRO A 140 -3.00 10.01 0.02
CA PRO A 140 -3.98 10.32 -1.01
C PRO A 140 -3.35 10.96 -2.25
N ARG A 141 -3.67 10.44 -3.44
CA ARG A 141 -3.15 10.95 -4.73
C ARG A 141 -3.29 12.47 -4.93
N PRO A 142 -4.36 13.16 -4.49
CA PRO A 142 -4.42 14.62 -4.61
C PRO A 142 -3.31 15.35 -3.84
N LEU A 143 -2.89 14.82 -2.68
CA LEU A 143 -1.80 15.40 -1.90
C LEU A 143 -0.44 15.14 -2.55
N VAL A 144 -0.27 13.97 -3.17
CA VAL A 144 0.91 13.66 -3.98
C VAL A 144 1.03 14.66 -5.14
N ARG A 145 -0.06 14.89 -5.88
CA ARG A 145 -0.09 15.88 -6.96
C ARG A 145 0.16 17.29 -6.47
N LEU A 146 -0.37 17.67 -5.29
CA LEU A 146 -0.07 18.97 -4.68
C LEU A 146 1.43 19.15 -4.43
N ASN A 147 2.10 18.14 -3.86
CA ASN A 147 3.54 18.19 -3.63
C ASN A 147 4.34 18.26 -4.94
N GLN A 148 3.93 17.51 -5.97
CA GLN A 148 4.55 17.56 -7.30
C GLN A 148 4.37 18.93 -7.97
N SER A 149 3.15 19.50 -7.92
CA SER A 149 2.88 20.85 -8.43
C SER A 149 3.67 21.91 -7.67
N PHE A 150 3.81 21.76 -6.35
CA PHE A 150 4.63 22.64 -5.53
C PHE A 150 6.09 22.62 -5.97
N ILE A 151 6.70 21.43 -6.12
CA ILE A 151 8.09 21.31 -6.59
C ILE A 151 8.23 21.88 -8.01
N PHE A 152 7.29 21.56 -8.92
CA PHE A 152 7.33 22.04 -10.30
C PHE A 152 7.28 23.57 -10.39
N ILE A 153 6.32 24.21 -9.71
CA ILE A 153 6.13 25.66 -9.74
C ILE A 153 7.38 26.36 -9.19
N PHE A 154 7.92 25.88 -8.08
CA PHE A 154 9.07 26.50 -7.44
C PHE A 154 10.35 26.29 -8.25
N ALA A 155 10.64 25.07 -8.73
CA ALA A 155 11.80 24.82 -9.58
C ALA A 155 11.75 25.61 -10.88
N THR A 156 10.57 25.74 -11.50
CA THR A 156 10.36 26.59 -12.67
C THR A 156 10.57 28.06 -12.34
N GLY A 157 10.06 28.54 -11.20
CA GLY A 157 10.30 29.89 -10.72
C GLY A 157 11.79 30.21 -10.57
N PHE A 158 12.59 29.27 -10.06
CA PHE A 158 14.04 29.44 -10.02
C PHE A 158 14.64 29.62 -11.42
N VAL A 159 14.23 28.83 -12.41
CA VAL A 159 14.76 28.94 -13.79
C VAL A 159 14.49 30.31 -14.42
N PHE A 160 13.35 30.95 -14.12
CA PHE A 160 13.01 32.26 -14.69
C PHE A 160 13.54 33.45 -13.89
N PHE A 161 13.57 33.34 -12.56
CA PHE A 161 13.85 34.48 -11.69
C PHE A 161 15.23 34.41 -11.01
N SER A 162 15.92 33.27 -11.11
CA SER A 162 17.22 32.99 -10.47
C SER A 162 17.29 33.36 -8.99
N ASN A 163 16.14 33.33 -8.29
CA ASN A 163 16.05 33.67 -6.89
C ASN A 163 16.13 32.40 -6.03
N TRP A 164 17.13 32.34 -5.15
CA TRP A 164 17.43 31.20 -4.28
C TRP A 164 16.25 30.74 -3.42
N LEU A 165 15.30 31.63 -3.09
CA LEU A 165 14.10 31.27 -2.32
C LEU A 165 13.26 30.20 -3.02
N PHE A 166 13.23 30.23 -4.35
CA PHE A 166 12.51 29.24 -5.15
C PHE A 166 13.09 27.83 -5.00
N LEU A 167 14.37 27.69 -4.67
CA LEU A 167 14.99 26.39 -4.39
C LEU A 167 14.85 26.02 -2.90
N MET A 168 15.03 26.99 -2.01
CA MET A 168 15.06 26.74 -0.57
C MET A 168 13.71 26.32 0.01
N ILE A 169 12.61 26.92 -0.46
CA ILE A 169 11.26 26.61 0.04
C ILE A 169 10.88 25.13 -0.19
N PRO A 170 10.94 24.58 -1.42
CA PRO A 170 10.66 23.16 -1.64
C PRO A 170 11.73 22.23 -1.05
N LEU A 171 12.99 22.67 -0.98
CA LEU A 171 14.05 21.91 -0.35
C LEU A 171 13.79 21.68 1.14
N ILE A 172 13.47 22.75 1.89
CA ILE A 172 13.14 22.66 3.32
C ILE A 172 11.90 21.79 3.52
N ALA A 173 10.82 22.03 2.78
CA ALA A 173 9.60 21.22 2.89
C ALA A 173 9.87 19.73 2.66
N GLY A 174 10.71 19.41 1.66
CA GLY A 174 11.13 18.04 1.36
C GLY A 174 12.02 17.42 2.44
N LEU A 175 12.99 18.16 2.96
CA LEU A 175 13.88 17.71 4.03
C LEU A 175 13.12 17.47 5.33
N MET A 176 12.18 18.35 5.71
CA MET A 176 11.30 18.12 6.86
C MET A 176 10.49 16.83 6.69
N GLY A 177 10.01 16.54 5.47
CA GLY A 177 9.33 15.30 5.16
C GLY A 177 10.20 14.06 5.35
N LEU A 178 11.45 14.10 4.90
CA LEU A 178 12.37 12.96 4.96
C LEU A 178 12.99 12.74 6.35
N ILE A 179 13.28 13.81 7.10
CA ILE A 179 14.01 13.75 8.37
C ILE A 179 13.04 13.74 9.57
N LEU A 180 12.02 14.59 9.54
CA LEU A 180 11.08 14.78 10.65
C LEU A 180 9.77 14.03 10.45
N HIS A 181 9.63 13.30 9.34
CA HIS A 181 8.36 12.67 8.92
C HIS A 181 7.19 13.67 8.87
N PHE A 182 7.50 14.95 8.64
CA PHE A 182 6.56 16.05 8.64
C PHE A 182 6.73 16.85 7.35
N ASN A 183 5.79 16.75 6.41
CA ASN A 183 5.80 17.60 5.22
C ASN A 183 4.75 18.71 5.36
N PRO A 184 5.15 20.00 5.43
CA PRO A 184 4.23 21.11 5.64
C PRO A 184 3.23 21.25 4.48
N VAL A 185 3.65 20.99 3.25
CA VAL A 185 2.80 21.05 2.04
C VAL A 185 1.69 20.01 2.14
N LEU A 186 2.02 18.78 2.51
CA LEU A 186 1.04 17.72 2.69
C LEU A 186 0.10 18.01 3.88
N LYS A 187 0.64 18.50 5.01
CA LYS A 187 -0.17 18.82 6.20
C LYS A 187 -1.17 19.93 5.95
N VAL A 188 -0.75 21.00 5.26
CA VAL A 188 -1.64 22.09 4.86
C VAL A 188 -2.64 21.58 3.81
N GLY A 189 -2.16 20.84 2.80
CA GLY A 189 -2.98 20.25 1.75
C GLY A 189 -4.12 19.35 2.27
N LYS A 190 -3.87 18.58 3.34
CA LYS A 190 -4.89 17.74 3.99
C LYS A 190 -6.13 18.53 4.39
N ARG A 191 -6.00 19.81 4.76
CA ARG A 191 -7.12 20.68 5.15
C ARG A 191 -8.05 21.02 3.98
N PHE A 192 -7.59 20.86 2.75
CA PHE A 192 -8.34 21.16 1.53
C PHE A 192 -8.97 19.92 0.88
N LEU A 193 -8.83 18.74 1.49
CA LEU A 193 -9.52 17.54 1.04
C LEU A 193 -11.01 17.63 1.34
N LYS A 194 -11.83 17.37 0.33
CA LYS A 194 -13.30 17.42 0.41
C LYS A 194 -13.92 16.10 0.89
N LYS A 195 -13.24 14.99 0.65
CA LYS A 195 -13.68 13.64 1.00
C LYS A 195 -12.88 13.12 2.20
N PRO A 196 -13.40 12.16 2.97
CA PRO A 196 -12.59 11.44 3.96
C PRO A 196 -11.43 10.70 3.28
N LEU A 197 -10.34 10.47 4.04
CA LEU A 197 -9.07 9.96 3.49
C LEU A 197 -9.20 8.60 2.78
N ASN A 198 -10.10 7.74 3.26
CA ASN A 198 -10.37 6.40 2.73
C ASN A 198 -10.99 6.39 1.33
N GLN A 199 -11.62 7.49 0.89
CA GLN A 199 -12.27 7.58 -0.42
C GLN A 199 -11.32 8.02 -1.55
N TYR A 200 -10.07 8.37 -1.23
CA TYR A 200 -9.08 8.74 -2.22
C TYR A 200 -8.26 7.55 -2.63
N ILE A 201 -7.88 7.51 -3.91
CA ILE A 201 -6.92 6.52 -4.43
C ILE A 201 -5.61 6.69 -3.66
N PRO A 202 -5.17 5.65 -2.91
CA PRO A 202 -3.94 5.72 -2.13
C PRO A 202 -2.71 5.55 -3.03
N GLU A 203 -1.63 6.26 -2.70
CA GLU A 203 -0.29 6.06 -3.24
C GLU A 203 0.64 5.57 -2.12
N ASP A 204 1.54 4.64 -2.42
CA ASP A 204 2.50 4.08 -1.45
C ASP A 204 3.44 5.16 -0.90
N ALA A 205 3.46 5.40 0.42
CA ALA A 205 4.33 6.43 0.99
C ALA A 205 5.81 6.07 0.89
N GLU A 206 6.19 4.79 0.87
CA GLU A 206 7.59 4.45 0.64
C GLU A 206 8.04 4.84 -0.77
N GLN A 207 7.15 4.66 -1.76
CA GLN A 207 7.36 5.11 -3.13
C GLN A 207 7.47 6.63 -3.18
N GLN A 208 6.62 7.34 -2.45
CA GLN A 208 6.72 8.79 -2.33
C GLN A 208 8.00 9.23 -1.64
N ASN A 209 8.46 8.54 -0.60
CA ASN A 209 9.73 8.82 0.07
C ASN A 209 10.93 8.62 -0.88
N PHE A 210 10.89 7.59 -1.73
CA PHE A 210 11.91 7.38 -2.76
C PHE A 210 11.93 8.54 -3.77
N ASN A 211 10.78 8.94 -4.29
CA ASN A 211 10.67 10.07 -5.22
C ASN A 211 11.10 11.39 -4.57
N GLN A 212 10.73 11.59 -3.31
CA GLN A 212 11.08 12.78 -2.53
C GLN A 212 12.60 12.87 -2.31
N LYS A 213 13.29 11.73 -2.10
CA LYS A 213 14.77 11.71 -2.03
C LYS A 213 15.40 12.18 -3.33
N ILE A 214 14.90 11.71 -4.48
CA ILE A 214 15.40 12.16 -5.80
C ILE A 214 15.20 13.68 -5.94
N ALA A 215 14.00 14.18 -5.64
CA ALA A 215 13.69 15.60 -5.74
C ALA A 215 14.56 16.46 -4.81
N VAL A 216 14.71 16.05 -3.53
CA VAL A 216 15.55 16.75 -2.55
C VAL A 216 17.02 16.75 -2.97
N SER A 217 17.54 15.64 -3.50
CA SER A 217 18.92 15.59 -4.00
C SER A 217 19.13 16.58 -5.15
N LEU A 218 18.23 16.61 -6.14
CA LEU A 218 18.34 17.55 -7.27
C LEU A 218 18.19 19.01 -6.84
N LEU A 219 17.25 19.32 -5.94
CA LEU A 219 17.09 20.65 -5.37
C LEU A 219 18.33 21.07 -4.56
N THR A 220 18.96 20.14 -3.83
CA THR A 220 20.19 20.39 -3.08
C THR A 220 21.36 20.69 -4.02
N ILE A 221 21.54 19.89 -5.07
CA ILE A 221 22.56 20.13 -6.11
C ILE A 221 22.35 21.49 -6.75
N SER A 222 21.10 21.81 -7.11
CA SER A 222 20.75 23.09 -7.72
C SER A 222 21.07 24.27 -6.80
N PHE A 223 20.66 24.17 -5.53
CA PHE A 223 20.89 25.20 -4.53
C PHE A 223 22.38 25.43 -4.25
N ILE A 224 23.14 24.36 -4.00
CA ILE A 224 24.58 24.45 -3.77
C ILE A 224 25.28 25.02 -4.99
N ALA A 225 24.99 24.52 -6.20
CA ALA A 225 25.59 25.02 -7.42
C ALA A 225 25.35 26.53 -7.61
N HIS A 226 24.14 27.00 -7.33
CA HIS A 226 23.81 28.43 -7.39
C HIS A 226 24.58 29.25 -6.34
N MET A 227 24.74 28.74 -5.11
CA MET A 227 25.55 29.40 -4.06
C MET A 227 27.03 29.53 -4.45
N PHE A 228 27.55 28.61 -5.25
CA PHE A 228 28.92 28.66 -5.80
C PHE A 228 28.98 29.29 -7.21
N SER A 229 27.90 29.90 -7.69
CA SER A 229 27.81 30.53 -9.02
C SER A 229 28.10 29.59 -10.20
N ILE A 230 27.86 28.28 -10.02
CA ILE A 230 27.95 27.27 -11.08
C ILE A 230 26.58 27.17 -11.79
N GLU A 231 26.21 28.25 -12.48
CA GLU A 231 24.84 28.46 -12.98
C GLU A 231 24.33 27.37 -13.93
N TRP A 232 25.18 26.88 -14.82
CA TRP A 232 24.80 25.81 -15.75
C TRP A 232 24.34 24.55 -15.00
N LEU A 233 25.04 24.19 -13.92
CA LEU A 233 24.71 23.02 -13.10
C LEU A 233 23.46 23.28 -12.27
N ALA A 234 23.33 24.50 -11.73
CA ALA A 234 22.15 24.92 -10.98
C ALA A 234 20.87 24.82 -11.81
N ILE A 235 20.89 25.40 -13.01
CA ILE A 235 19.77 25.39 -13.96
C ILE A 235 19.49 23.96 -14.44
N THR A 236 20.52 23.19 -14.81
CA THR A 236 20.33 21.80 -15.28
C THR A 236 19.63 20.94 -14.23
N ALA A 237 20.06 21.01 -12.97
CA ALA A 237 19.44 20.27 -11.88
C ALA A 237 18.00 20.73 -11.61
N ALA A 238 17.73 22.05 -11.66
CA ALA A 238 16.38 22.60 -11.48
C ALA A 238 15.42 22.18 -12.60
N VAL A 239 15.86 22.24 -13.86
CA VAL A 239 15.07 21.79 -15.02
C VAL A 239 14.77 20.30 -14.91
N LEU A 240 15.75 19.48 -14.52
CA LEU A 240 15.56 18.05 -14.39
C LEU A 240 14.49 17.70 -13.34
N VAL A 241 14.51 18.34 -12.16
CA VAL A 241 13.49 18.10 -11.12
C VAL A 241 12.12 18.67 -11.51
N ALA A 242 12.08 19.80 -12.22
CA ALA A 242 10.85 20.36 -12.75
C ALA A 242 10.20 19.40 -13.77
N LEU A 243 10.97 18.89 -14.73
CA LEU A 243 10.49 17.91 -15.71
C LEU A 243 10.01 16.62 -15.05
N ALA A 244 10.77 16.06 -14.11
CA ALA A 244 10.38 14.87 -13.37
C ALA A 244 9.04 15.07 -12.62
N SER A 245 8.86 16.25 -12.01
CA SER A 245 7.62 16.59 -11.30
C SER A 245 6.45 16.80 -12.26
N PHE A 246 6.68 17.45 -13.39
CA PHE A 246 5.68 17.68 -14.43
C PHE A 246 5.17 16.35 -15.03
N ILE A 247 6.09 15.47 -15.42
CA ILE A 247 5.76 14.16 -15.98
C ILE A 247 4.96 13.33 -14.95
N ALA A 248 5.30 13.44 -13.66
CA ALA A 248 4.55 12.78 -12.58
C ALA A 248 3.12 13.32 -12.43
N ILE A 249 2.89 14.63 -12.61
CA ILE A 249 1.55 15.22 -12.62
C ILE A 249 0.70 14.65 -13.76
N LEU A 250 1.30 14.41 -14.93
CA LEU A 250 0.66 13.79 -16.10
C LEU A 250 0.36 12.29 -15.91
N GLY A 251 0.75 11.71 -14.78
CA GLY A 251 0.42 10.34 -14.40
C GLY A 251 1.55 9.33 -14.62
N PHE A 252 2.72 9.76 -15.09
CA PHE A 252 3.88 8.88 -15.21
C PHE A 252 5.00 9.31 -14.27
N CYS A 253 5.36 8.47 -13.29
CA CYS A 253 6.44 8.80 -12.38
C CYS A 253 7.69 7.96 -12.67
N ILE A 254 8.75 8.63 -13.15
CA ILE A 254 10.05 8.01 -13.47
C ILE A 254 10.63 7.30 -12.25
N GLY A 255 10.56 7.92 -11.06
CA GLY A 255 11.08 7.31 -9.83
C GLY A 255 10.33 6.04 -9.43
N CYS A 256 9.00 6.02 -9.58
CA CYS A 256 8.20 4.81 -9.37
C CYS A 256 8.61 3.69 -10.34
N PHE A 257 8.80 4.02 -11.62
CA PHE A 257 9.25 3.06 -12.63
C PHE A 257 10.63 2.49 -12.30
N VAL A 258 11.61 3.33 -11.96
CA VAL A 258 12.97 2.90 -11.58
C VAL A 258 12.93 1.99 -10.34
N ARG A 259 12.18 2.37 -9.30
CA ARG A 259 12.02 1.55 -8.09
C ARG A 259 11.37 0.21 -8.40
N PHE A 260 10.34 0.20 -9.25
CA PHE A 260 9.67 -1.03 -9.69
C PHE A 260 10.65 -1.95 -10.43
N GLN A 261 11.40 -1.44 -11.40
CA GLN A 261 12.41 -2.22 -12.14
C GLN A 261 13.48 -2.79 -11.20
N TRP A 262 13.92 -2.00 -10.21
CA TRP A 262 14.87 -2.46 -9.21
C TRP A 262 14.31 -3.59 -8.33
N LYS A 263 13.06 -3.48 -7.86
CA LYS A 263 12.40 -4.55 -7.11
C LYS A 263 12.22 -5.81 -7.96
N GLN A 264 11.86 -5.66 -9.24
CA GLN A 264 11.76 -6.79 -10.18
C GLN A 264 13.11 -7.49 -10.37
N TYR A 265 14.20 -6.73 -10.46
CA TYR A 265 15.56 -7.28 -10.54
C TYR A 265 15.95 -8.05 -9.27
N GLN A 266 15.69 -7.50 -8.09
CA GLN A 266 15.95 -8.18 -6.82
C GLN A 266 15.15 -9.47 -6.68
N TYR A 267 13.86 -9.44 -7.06
CA TYR A 267 13.01 -10.63 -7.06
C TYR A 267 13.59 -11.74 -7.95
N LYS A 268 13.95 -11.43 -9.20
CA LYS A 268 14.58 -12.40 -10.10
C LYS A 268 15.85 -13.01 -9.51
N ARG A 269 16.70 -12.21 -8.85
CA ARG A 269 17.91 -12.72 -8.19
C ARG A 269 17.61 -13.65 -7.03
N SER A 270 16.59 -13.35 -6.22
CA SER A 270 16.19 -14.19 -5.08
C SER A 270 15.65 -15.56 -5.47
N GLN A 271 15.19 -15.74 -6.72
CA GLN A 271 14.73 -17.02 -7.25
C GLN A 271 15.88 -17.90 -7.78
N HIS A 272 17.07 -17.32 -8.00
CA HIS A 272 18.25 -17.99 -8.54
C HIS A 272 19.37 -18.19 -7.51
N SER A 273 19.15 -17.80 -6.24
CA SER A 273 20.07 -18.02 -5.11
C SER A 273 19.49 -19.06 -4.16
#